data_AF-A0A1X0AZE8-F1
#
_entry.id   AF-A0A1X0AZE8-F1
#
_cell.length_a   1.000
_cell.length_b   1.000
_cell.length_c   1.000
_cell.angle_alpha   90.00
_cell.angle_beta   90.00
_cell.angle_gamma   90.00
#
_symmetry.space_group_name_H-M   'P 1'
#
loop_
_entity.id
_entity.type
_entity.pdbx_description
1 polymer ?
#
loop_
_entity_poly.entity_id
_entity_poly.type
_entity_poly.pdbx_seq_one_letter_code
_entity_poly.pdbx_strand_id
1 'polypeptide(L)'
;MAGSARTARYEIRVRGYLGELLIGAFPGLQVRTEPGVTVLRGQLMDQAALYGVLAELEGLGLELMEVRTTDADATGESDGGAPQC
;
A
#
# COMPACT_ATOMS: atom_id res chain seq x y z
N MET A 1 -9.61 18.85 17.24
CA MET A 1 -9.81 18.00 16.05
C MET A 1 -8.60 18.14 15.15
N ALA A 2 -7.53 17.40 15.42
CA ALA A 2 -6.48 17.12 14.45
C ALA A 2 -6.36 15.60 14.50
N GLY A 3 -6.93 14.92 13.51
CA GLY A 3 -6.56 13.51 13.30
C GLY A 3 -5.06 13.52 13.08
N SER A 4 -4.30 12.87 13.97
CA SER A 4 -2.88 12.63 13.78
C SER A 4 -2.75 11.80 12.51
N ALA A 5 -2.59 12.45 11.36
CA ALA A 5 -2.29 11.79 10.11
C ALA A 5 -0.93 11.12 10.29
N ARG A 6 -0.93 9.87 10.74
CA ARG A 6 0.25 9.03 10.90
C ARG A 6 0.64 8.63 9.49
N THR A 7 1.46 9.48 8.87
CA THR A 7 2.09 9.18 7.60
C THR A 7 3.02 8.00 7.82
N ALA A 8 2.62 6.83 7.35
CA ALA A 8 3.41 5.62 7.46
C ALA A 8 4.05 5.29 6.11
N ARG A 9 5.25 4.71 6.15
CA ARG A 9 5.91 4.19 4.96
C ARG A 9 5.46 2.76 4.73
N TYR A 10 4.94 2.49 3.55
CA TYR A 10 4.54 1.14 3.17
C TYR A 10 5.40 0.62 2.05
N GLU A 11 5.56 -0.69 2.06
CA GLU A 11 6.19 -1.49 1.04
C GLU A 11 5.21 -2.58 0.63
N ILE A 12 4.79 -2.56 -0.63
CA ILE A 12 3.84 -3.47 -1.23
C ILE A 12 4.59 -4.29 -2.26
N ARG A 13 4.49 -5.62 -2.18
CA ARG A 13 5.14 -6.55 -3.10
C ARG A 13 4.05 -7.32 -3.82
N VAL A 14 4.07 -7.26 -5.14
CA VAL A 14 3.11 -7.96 -6.00
C VAL A 14 3.83 -8.87 -6.98
N ARG A 15 3.18 -9.95 -7.36
CA ARG A 15 3.66 -10.88 -8.38
C ARG A 15 3.26 -10.35 -9.74
N GLY A 16 4.22 -10.36 -10.66
CA GLY A 16 4.05 -9.82 -12.00
C GLY A 16 4.90 -8.59 -12.24
N TYR A 17 4.85 -8.12 -13.48
CA TYR A 17 5.71 -7.06 -13.98
C TYR A 17 4.89 -5.79 -14.19
N LEU A 18 5.24 -4.75 -13.44
CA LEU A 18 4.70 -3.41 -13.66
C LEU A 18 5.62 -2.72 -14.66
N GLY A 19 5.11 -2.51 -15.87
CA GLY A 19 5.85 -1.86 -16.95
C GLY A 19 6.14 -0.40 -16.62
N GLU A 20 7.19 0.16 -17.23
CA GLU A 20 7.63 1.55 -17.00
C GLU A 20 6.52 2.60 -17.16
N LEU A 21 5.55 2.35 -18.06
CA LEU A 21 4.39 3.21 -18.26
C LEU A 21 3.49 3.31 -17.01
N LEU A 22 3.34 2.21 -16.27
CA LEU A 22 2.54 2.19 -15.06
C LEU A 22 3.32 2.70 -13.85
N ILE A 23 4.66 2.60 -13.85
CA ILE A 23 5.50 3.25 -12.85
C ILE A 23 5.25 4.76 -12.85
N GLY A 24 5.07 5.35 -14.04
CA GLY A 24 4.71 6.76 -14.19
C GLY A 24 3.32 7.14 -13.68
N ALA A 25 2.42 6.17 -13.48
CA ALA A 25 1.07 6.42 -12.96
C ALA A 25 1.03 6.67 -11.44
N PHE A 26 2.11 6.33 -10.73
CA PHE A 26 2.21 6.46 -9.27
C PHE A 26 3.23 7.54 -8.84
N PRO A 27 2.99 8.83 -9.15
CA PRO A 27 3.90 9.89 -8.73
C PRO A 27 3.97 9.96 -7.21
N GLY A 28 5.18 9.81 -6.65
CA GLY A 28 5.42 9.83 -5.21
C GLY A 28 5.58 8.44 -4.56
N LEU A 29 5.33 7.36 -5.32
CA LEU A 29 5.67 6.00 -4.92
C LEU A 29 6.88 5.53 -5.74
N GLN A 30 7.92 5.04 -5.06
CA GLN A 30 9.04 4.36 -5.70
C GLN A 30 8.61 2.95 -6.09
N VAL A 31 8.42 2.74 -7.39
CA VAL A 31 8.20 1.40 -7.93
C VAL A 31 9.53 0.81 -8.39
N ARG A 32 9.80 -0.42 -7.96
CA ARG A 32 11.00 -1.18 -8.29
C ARG A 32 10.58 -2.54 -8.81
N THR A 33 10.80 -2.76 -10.10
CA THR A 33 10.49 -4.04 -10.73
C THR A 33 11.68 -4.98 -10.60
N GLU A 34 11.45 -6.14 -10.02
CA GLU A 34 12.40 -7.23 -9.82
C GLU A 34 11.97 -8.44 -10.68
N PRO A 35 12.86 -9.40 -11.00
CA PRO A 35 12.49 -10.55 -11.83
C PRO A 35 11.37 -11.39 -11.19
N GLY A 36 10.15 -11.25 -11.71
CA GLY A 36 8.94 -11.95 -11.26
C GLY A 36 8.13 -11.25 -10.18
N VAL A 37 8.60 -10.14 -9.62
CA VAL A 37 7.96 -9.37 -8.55
C VAL A 37 8.10 -7.88 -8.78
N THR A 38 7.06 -7.11 -8.49
CA THR A 38 7.13 -5.65 -8.42
C THR A 38 7.00 -5.19 -6.98
N VAL A 39 7.89 -4.31 -6.55
CA VAL A 39 7.90 -3.71 -5.22
C VAL A 39 7.54 -2.22 -5.32
N LEU A 40 6.44 -1.81 -4.69
CA LEU A 40 6.01 -0.42 -4.60
C LEU A 40 6.27 0.09 -3.18
N ARG A 41 7.00 1.21 -3.05
CA ARG A 41 7.38 1.80 -1.77
C ARG A 41 7.02 3.27 -1.73
N GLY A 42 6.37 3.72 -0.67
CA GLY A 42 6.23 5.14 -0.45
C GLY A 42 5.47 5.52 0.81
N GLN A 43 5.30 6.83 1.00
CA GLN A 43 4.62 7.39 2.15
C GLN A 43 3.14 7.51 1.83
N LEU A 44 2.30 6.82 2.58
CA LEU A 44 0.85 6.91 2.45
C LEU A 44 0.30 7.59 3.71
N MET A 45 -0.67 8.47 3.54
CA MET A 45 -1.29 9.22 4.64
C MET A 45 -2.13 8.32 5.54
N ASP A 46 -2.74 7.28 4.97
CA ASP A 46 -3.70 6.42 5.63
C ASP A 46 -3.90 5.10 4.87
N GLN A 47 -4.63 4.18 5.50
CA GLN A 47 -4.95 2.87 4.92
C GLN A 47 -5.80 2.99 3.65
N ALA A 48 -6.64 4.02 3.50
CA ALA A 48 -7.47 4.16 2.31
C ALA A 48 -6.60 4.45 1.07
N ALA A 49 -5.56 5.28 1.23
CA ALA A 49 -4.56 5.48 0.17
C ALA A 49 -3.85 4.16 -0.20
N LEU A 50 -3.52 3.33 0.78
CA LEU A 50 -2.95 1.99 0.53
C LEU A 50 -3.93 1.11 -0.25
N TYR A 51 -5.19 1.01 0.19
CA TYR A 51 -6.21 0.21 -0.50
C TYR A 51 -6.48 0.69 -1.92
N GLY A 52 -6.38 1.99 -2.19
CA GLY A 52 -6.44 2.54 -3.55
C GLY A 52 -5.35 1.96 -4.45
N VAL A 53 -4.09 1.98 -3.97
CA VAL A 53 -2.95 1.40 -4.70
C VAL A 53 -3.14 -0.10 -4.90
N LEU A 54 -3.60 -0.83 -3.88
CA LEU A 54 -3.87 -2.27 -3.98
C LEU A 54 -4.96 -2.58 -5.02
N ALA A 55 -6.05 -1.83 -5.03
CA ALA A 55 -7.13 -2.00 -5.99
C ALA A 55 -6.68 -1.70 -7.43
N GLU A 56 -5.81 -0.71 -7.63
CA GLU A 56 -5.19 -0.47 -8.94
C GLU A 56 -4.32 -1.65 -9.38
N LEU A 57 -3.49 -2.19 -8.48
CA LEU A 57 -2.67 -3.37 -8.78
C LEU A 57 -3.52 -4.61 -9.12
N GLU A 58 -4.62 -4.84 -8.40
CA GLU A 58 -5.57 -5.92 -8.71
C GLU A 58 -6.27 -5.68 -10.06
N GLY A 59 -6.65 -4.43 -10.35
CA GLY A 59 -7.23 -4.06 -11.65
C GLY A 59 -6.29 -4.30 -12.84
N LEU A 60 -4.99 -4.31 -12.59
CA LEU A 60 -3.94 -4.65 -13.56
C LEU A 60 -3.67 -6.15 -13.67
N GLY A 61 -4.34 -6.98 -12.86
CA GLY A 61 -4.13 -8.43 -12.80
C GLY A 61 -2.84 -8.83 -12.07
N LEU A 62 -2.29 -7.96 -11.23
CA LEU A 62 -1.15 -8.26 -10.39
C LEU A 62 -1.62 -8.90 -9.09
N GLU A 63 -0.92 -9.94 -8.64
CA GLU A 63 -1.30 -10.68 -7.43
C GLU A 63 -0.55 -10.10 -6.23
N LEU A 64 -1.28 -9.66 -5.21
CA LEU A 64 -0.66 -9.14 -3.99
C LEU A 64 0.07 -10.26 -3.25
N MET A 65 1.38 -10.10 -3.02
CA MET A 65 2.18 -11.06 -2.26
C MET A 65 2.38 -10.65 -0.81
N GLU A 66 2.78 -9.41 -0.56
CA GLU A 66 3.16 -8.96 0.78
C GLU A 66 2.94 -7.45 0.94
N VAL A 67 2.42 -7.02 2.09
CA VAL A 67 2.39 -5.61 2.48
C VAL A 67 3.13 -5.48 3.80
N ARG A 68 4.13 -4.59 3.83
CA ARG A 68 4.92 -4.29 5.02
C ARG A 68 4.78 -2.80 5.34
N THR A 69 4.38 -2.50 6.58
CA THR A 69 4.55 -1.14 7.12
C THR A 69 5.95 -1.03 7.72
N THR A 70 6.66 0.03 7.36
CA THR A 70 7.98 0.36 7.96
C THR A 70 7.87 1.42 9.04
N ASP A 71 6.66 1.92 9.29
CA ASP A 71 6.39 2.79 10.42
C ASP A 71 6.10 1.92 11.65
N ALA A 72 7.01 1.94 12.62
CA ALA A 72 6.95 1.16 13.85
C ALA A 72 5.89 1.67 14.84
N ASP A 73 5.04 2.62 14.44
CA ASP A 73 4.10 3.30 15.33
C ASP A 73 2.66 3.12 14.85
N ALA A 74 2.27 1.95 14.34
CA ALA A 74 0.85 1.60 14.23
C ALA A 74 0.55 0.45 15.19
N THR A 75 0.50 0.77 16.48
CA THR A 75 -0.19 -0.06 17.47
C THR A 75 -1.57 -0.39 16.90
N GLY A 76 -1.79 -1.68 16.65
CA GLY A 76 -3.10 -2.20 16.27
C GLY A 76 -4.08 -1.96 17.40
N GLU A 77 -4.82 -0.85 17.33
CA GLU A 77 -6.14 -0.79 17.92
C GLU A 77 -7.11 -1.35 16.88
N SER A 78 -7.18 -2.68 16.86
CA SER A 78 -8.42 -3.36 16.50
C SER A 78 -9.47 -2.96 17.54
N ASP A 79 -10.01 -1.74 17.44
CA ASP A 79 -11.35 -1.49 17.97
C ASP A 79 -12.30 -2.22 17.03
N GLY A 80 -12.50 -3.50 17.36
CA GLY A 80 -13.64 -4.26 16.87
C GLY A 80 -14.90 -3.62 17.43
N GLY A 81 -15.29 -2.50 16.85
CA GLY A 81 -16.63 -1.95 16.95
C GLY A 81 -17.58 -2.93 16.28
N ALA A 82 -18.00 -3.94 17.03
CA ALA A 82 -19.29 -4.57 16.81
C ALA A 82 -20.34 -3.65 17.46
N PRO A 83 -21.13 -2.86 16.71
CA PRO A 83 -22.42 -2.47 17.22
C PRO A 83 -23.39 -3.66 17.09
N GLN A 84 -24.32 -3.78 18.06
CA GLN A 84 -25.56 -4.60 18.10
C GLN A 84 -25.44 -5.86 18.99
N CYS A 85 -26.18 -6.07 20.10
CA CYS A 85 -27.47 -5.59 20.61
C CYS A 85 -27.49 -5.48 22.16
#